data_AF-A0A1I6MEA7-F1
#
_entry.id   AF-A0A1I6MEA7-F1
#
_cell.length_a   1.000
_cell.length_b   1.000
_cell.length_c   1.000
_cell.angle_alpha   90.00
_cell.angle_beta   90.00
_cell.angle_gamma   90.00
#
_symmetry.space_group_name_H-M   'P 1'
#
loop_
_entity.id
_entity.type
_entity.pdbx_description
1 polymer ?
#
loop_
_entity_poly.entity_id
_entity_poly.type
_entity_poly.pdbx_seq_one_letter_code
_entity_poly.pdbx_strand_id
1 'polypeptide(L)'
;MTRFSMQGRTATGRELFRDKKPKKVAKANSDTPPSVQLGEHGRYQIKSGRLSGEYVARAFPKSSTNARGLIAEAKGATEELAIAALHNALDAREKRRADNRRVDELTGFPIPSAEEYREAVNQVSLSGPQRAMLTALAYADADGLTETRLRSAAGYASHTSANRALSAAGQLIANYLSLDADLEVVLEQPEGTMFLAYREETGEDEDQGNWVLHAELRAAIRTGPSLT
;
A
#
# COMPACT_ATOMS: atom_id res chain seq x y z
N MET A 1 47.64 -60.46 38.95
CA MET A 1 48.18 -59.69 40.09
C MET A 1 47.01 -59.11 40.86
N THR A 2 46.61 -59.81 41.91
CA THR A 2 45.53 -59.44 42.83
C THR A 2 46.19 -59.16 44.17
N ARG A 3 46.00 -57.98 44.75
CA ARG A 3 46.37 -57.68 46.14
C ARG A 3 45.19 -57.08 46.87
N PHE A 4 44.79 -57.84 47.88
CA PHE A 4 44.01 -57.49 49.06
C PHE A 4 44.51 -56.20 49.73
N SER A 5 43.61 -55.45 50.36
CA SER A 5 43.56 -55.38 51.84
C SER A 5 42.61 -54.27 52.33
N MET A 6 41.47 -54.71 52.83
CA MET A 6 40.96 -54.48 54.19
C MET A 6 41.29 -53.21 55.01
N GLN A 7 40.19 -52.71 55.58
CA GLN A 7 39.99 -52.28 56.98
C GLN A 7 40.20 -50.81 57.38
N GLY A 8 39.11 -50.20 57.85
CA GLY A 8 38.96 -50.07 59.30
C GLY A 8 38.80 -48.65 59.87
N ARG A 9 37.52 -48.27 60.11
CA ARG A 9 36.96 -47.58 61.30
C ARG A 9 37.71 -46.40 61.95
N THR A 10 37.01 -45.27 62.08
CA THR A 10 36.56 -44.56 63.32
C THR A 10 36.45 -43.05 63.04
N ALA A 11 35.23 -42.49 63.07
CA ALA A 11 34.66 -41.73 64.18
C ALA A 11 35.45 -40.45 64.55
N THR A 12 34.96 -39.27 64.13
CA THR A 12 34.58 -38.11 64.99
C THR A 12 34.54 -36.80 64.20
N GLY A 13 33.44 -36.05 64.38
CA GLY A 13 33.45 -34.59 64.49
C GLY A 13 33.73 -33.75 63.23
N ARG A 14 32.67 -33.23 62.59
CA ARG A 14 32.33 -31.79 62.58
C ARG A 14 31.25 -31.50 61.55
N GLU A 15 30.26 -30.74 62.00
CA GLU A 15 29.14 -30.23 61.22
C GLU A 15 29.60 -29.44 59.99
N LEU A 16 29.03 -29.79 58.83
CA LEU A 16 29.16 -29.08 57.57
C LEU A 16 27.79 -28.56 57.14
N PHE A 17 27.18 -27.70 57.96
CA PHE A 17 26.10 -26.82 57.51
C PHE A 17 26.65 -25.41 57.42
N ARG A 18 27.13 -25.04 56.22
CA ARG A 18 27.41 -23.64 55.89
C ARG A 18 26.09 -22.95 55.55
N ASP A 19 25.84 -21.89 56.29
CA ASP A 19 24.68 -21.01 56.21
C ASP A 19 24.44 -20.42 54.81
N LYS A 20 23.13 -20.33 54.53
CA LYS A 20 22.51 -19.65 53.40
C LYS A 20 22.95 -18.18 53.33
N LYS A 21 23.54 -17.77 52.21
CA LYS A 21 23.50 -16.38 51.75
C LYS A 21 22.36 -16.22 50.74
N PRO A 22 21.48 -15.20 50.87
CA PRO A 22 20.36 -15.02 49.96
C PRO A 22 20.86 -14.66 48.56
N LYS A 23 20.45 -15.46 47.58
CA LYS A 23 20.68 -15.21 46.15
C LYS A 23 19.87 -13.95 45.79
N LYS A 24 20.58 -12.85 45.55
CA LYS A 24 20.03 -11.59 45.04
C LYS A 24 19.25 -11.93 43.77
N VAL A 25 17.94 -11.71 43.78
CA VAL A 25 17.08 -11.83 42.59
C VAL A 25 17.64 -10.84 41.58
N ALA A 26 18.31 -11.36 40.56
CA ALA A 26 18.67 -10.59 39.39
C ALA A 26 17.37 -10.14 38.76
N LYS A 27 17.08 -8.84 38.83
CA LYS A 27 16.09 -8.20 37.97
C LYS A 27 16.46 -8.61 36.54
N ALA A 28 15.57 -9.33 35.87
CA ALA A 28 15.69 -9.55 34.45
C ALA A 28 15.70 -8.17 33.79
N ASN A 29 16.87 -7.75 33.31
CA ASN A 29 16.97 -6.60 32.44
C ASN A 29 16.16 -6.93 31.19
N SER A 30 15.02 -6.26 31.04
CA SER A 30 14.21 -6.25 29.82
C SER A 30 14.95 -5.47 28.74
N ASP A 31 16.03 -6.05 28.23
CA ASP A 31 16.84 -5.48 27.15
C ASP A 31 16.79 -6.40 25.91
N THR A 32 15.65 -7.06 25.72
CA THR A 32 15.29 -7.54 24.39
C THR A 32 14.75 -6.33 23.62
N PRO A 33 15.38 -5.88 22.53
CA PRO A 33 14.77 -4.85 21.70
C PRO A 33 13.38 -5.34 21.31
N PRO A 34 12.33 -4.49 21.39
CA PRO A 34 10.99 -4.91 21.04
C PRO A 34 11.04 -5.41 19.59
N SER A 35 10.86 -6.71 19.41
CA SER A 35 10.90 -7.35 18.10
C SER A 35 9.75 -6.78 17.29
N VAL A 36 10.06 -5.87 16.37
CA VAL A 36 9.07 -5.31 15.45
C VAL A 36 8.52 -6.46 14.62
N GLN A 37 7.22 -6.75 14.72
CA GLN A 37 6.60 -7.73 13.83
C GLN A 37 6.27 -7.05 12.49
N LEU A 38 6.56 -7.78 11.43
CA LEU A 38 6.23 -7.42 10.06
C LEU A 38 5.08 -8.33 9.62
N GLY A 39 3.94 -7.72 9.30
CA GLY A 39 2.77 -8.38 8.75
C GLY A 39 2.32 -7.73 7.45
N GLU A 40 1.31 -8.31 6.83
CA GLU A 40 0.64 -7.76 5.65
C GLU A 40 -0.87 -7.81 5.85
N HIS A 41 -1.57 -6.80 5.35
CA HIS A 41 -3.04 -6.76 5.32
C HIS A 41 -3.51 -6.04 4.06
N GLY A 42 -4.14 -6.78 3.15
CA GLY A 42 -4.49 -6.29 1.82
C GLY A 42 -3.27 -5.72 1.07
N ARG A 43 -3.37 -4.46 0.65
CA ARG A 43 -2.29 -3.72 -0.04
C ARG A 43 -1.29 -3.02 0.90
N TYR A 44 -1.37 -3.28 2.20
CA TYR A 44 -0.58 -2.60 3.21
C TYR A 44 0.45 -3.52 3.87
N GLN A 45 1.64 -2.99 4.09
CA GLN A 45 2.64 -3.58 4.97
C GLN A 45 2.42 -3.05 6.39
N ILE A 46 2.32 -3.95 7.35
CA ILE A 46 2.09 -3.61 8.75
C ILE A 46 3.38 -3.77 9.54
N LYS A 47 3.69 -2.77 10.35
CA LYS A 47 4.78 -2.80 11.33
C LYS A 47 4.18 -2.56 12.71
N SER A 48 4.34 -3.52 13.61
CA SER A 48 3.94 -3.38 15.01
C SER A 48 5.15 -3.38 15.92
N GLY A 49 5.00 -2.74 17.08
CA GLY A 49 6.01 -2.75 18.11
C GLY A 49 5.61 -1.88 19.28
N ARG A 50 6.54 -1.74 20.24
CA ARG A 50 6.31 -0.92 21.42
C ARG A 50 6.91 0.47 21.24
N LEU A 51 6.08 1.50 21.35
CA LEU A 51 6.49 2.90 21.28
C LEU A 51 6.05 3.63 22.54
N SER A 52 7.00 4.24 23.26
CA SER A 52 6.74 4.98 24.51
C SER A 52 5.94 4.21 25.57
N GLY A 53 6.08 2.87 25.62
CA GLY A 53 5.41 2.01 26.59
C GLY A 53 4.08 1.41 26.11
N GLU A 54 3.49 1.93 25.03
CA GLU A 54 2.25 1.45 24.40
C GLU A 54 2.55 0.53 23.20
N TYR A 55 1.67 -0.43 22.92
CA TYR A 55 1.75 -1.22 21.69
C TYR A 55 1.07 -0.45 20.55
N VAL A 56 1.81 -0.28 19.45
CA VAL A 56 1.39 0.50 18.29
C VAL A 56 1.59 -0.34 17.04
N ALA A 57 0.60 -0.35 16.15
CA ALA A 57 0.68 -0.91 14.81
C ALA A 57 0.51 0.21 13.78
N ARG A 58 1.35 0.20 12.75
CA ARG A 58 1.38 1.19 11.66
C ARG A 58 1.26 0.51 10.31
N ALA A 59 0.39 1.05 9.47
CA ALA A 59 0.22 0.62 8.09
C ALA A 59 1.01 1.53 7.15
N PHE A 60 1.76 0.90 6.26
CA PHE A 60 2.49 1.55 5.17
C PHE A 60 2.01 0.94 3.84
N PRO A 61 2.09 1.68 2.72
CA PRO A 61 1.82 1.08 1.42
C PRO A 61 2.84 -0.03 1.13
N LYS A 62 2.40 -1.15 0.57
CA LYS A 62 3.28 -2.25 0.16
C LYS A 62 4.15 -1.75 -1.00
N SER A 63 5.42 -1.47 -0.70
CA SER A 63 6.33 -0.80 -1.63
C SER A 63 6.47 -1.54 -2.95
N SER A 64 6.40 -0.80 -4.07
CA SER A 64 7.04 -1.21 -5.33
C SER A 64 8.34 -0.43 -5.62
N THR A 65 8.50 0.83 -5.17
CA THR A 65 9.81 1.56 -5.22
C THR A 65 9.79 2.93 -4.54
N ASN A 66 8.64 3.63 -4.48
CA ASN A 66 8.54 5.01 -3.99
C ASN A 66 7.54 5.21 -2.83
N ALA A 67 7.04 4.11 -2.27
CA ALA A 67 5.98 4.17 -1.27
C ALA A 67 6.47 4.79 0.05
N ARG A 68 6.14 6.07 0.25
CA ARG A 68 6.40 6.81 1.48
C ARG A 68 5.06 7.24 2.06
N GLY A 69 4.95 7.14 3.38
CA GLY A 69 3.80 7.67 4.12
C GLY A 69 3.17 6.65 5.07
N LEU A 70 2.73 7.15 6.22
CA LEU A 70 1.89 6.42 7.16
C LEU A 70 0.44 6.47 6.65
N ILE A 71 -0.19 5.32 6.47
CA ILE A 71 -1.60 5.23 6.03
C ILE A 71 -2.55 5.29 7.22
N ALA A 72 -2.23 4.51 8.25
CA ALA A 72 -3.02 4.42 9.46
C ALA A 72 -2.14 3.96 10.62
N GLU A 73 -2.54 4.33 11.83
CA GLU A 73 -1.94 3.87 13.07
C GLU A 73 -3.06 3.45 14.03
N ALA A 74 -2.84 2.37 14.77
CA ALA A 74 -3.71 1.96 15.86
C ALA A 74 -2.87 1.57 17.08
N LYS A 75 -3.49 1.69 18.25
CA LYS A 75 -2.88 1.37 19.55
C LYS A 75 -3.65 0.26 20.24
N GLY A 76 -2.97 -0.51 21.08
CA GLY A 76 -3.58 -1.62 21.80
C GLY A 76 -2.95 -1.87 23.16
N ALA A 77 -3.68 -2.57 24.03
CA ALA A 77 -3.16 -3.05 25.31
C ALA A 77 -2.12 -4.17 25.12
N THR A 78 -2.23 -4.93 24.02
CA THR A 78 -1.22 -5.89 23.56
C THR A 78 -0.87 -5.60 22.09
N GLU A 79 0.21 -6.21 21.60
CA GLU A 79 0.62 -6.08 20.20
C GLU A 79 -0.46 -6.61 19.25
N GLU A 80 -1.06 -7.76 19.58
CA GLU A 80 -2.09 -8.41 18.79
C GLU A 80 -3.36 -7.56 18.72
N LEU A 81 -3.75 -6.93 19.84
CA LEU A 81 -4.89 -6.01 19.86
C LEU A 81 -4.63 -4.74 19.04
N ALA A 82 -3.39 -4.25 19.01
CA ALA A 82 -3.03 -3.11 18.17
C ALA A 82 -3.11 -3.47 16.67
N ILE A 83 -2.62 -4.65 16.29
CA ILE A 83 -2.70 -5.16 14.91
C ILE A 83 -4.15 -5.38 14.50
N ALA A 84 -4.96 -6.04 15.33
CA ALA A 84 -6.37 -6.29 15.04
C ALA A 84 -7.17 -4.98 14.90
N ALA A 85 -6.91 -4.00 15.77
CA ALA A 85 -7.52 -2.67 15.65
C ALA A 85 -7.11 -1.97 14.35
N LEU A 86 -5.85 -2.11 13.93
CA LEU A 86 -5.37 -1.57 12.66
C LEU A 86 -6.06 -2.23 11.46
N HIS A 87 -6.18 -3.57 11.45
CA HIS A 87 -6.87 -4.30 10.38
C HIS A 87 -8.32 -3.83 10.23
N ASN A 88 -9.06 -3.78 11.34
CA ASN A 88 -10.44 -3.30 11.33
C ASN A 88 -10.56 -1.85 10.83
N ALA A 89 -9.62 -0.97 11.20
CA ALA A 89 -9.60 0.40 10.74
C ALA A 89 -9.33 0.50 9.22
N LEU A 90 -8.43 -0.34 8.69
CA LEU A 90 -8.16 -0.43 7.26
C LEU A 90 -9.37 -0.97 6.50
N ASP A 91 -9.98 -2.05 6.94
CA ASP A 91 -11.15 -2.65 6.29
C ASP A 91 -12.34 -1.69 6.28
N ALA A 92 -12.62 -1.03 7.40
CA ALA A 92 -13.67 -0.01 7.49
C ALA A 92 -13.40 1.17 6.55
N ARG A 93 -12.13 1.56 6.40
CA ARG A 93 -11.71 2.62 5.47
C ARG A 93 -11.90 2.21 4.02
N GLU A 94 -11.49 1.00 3.64
CA GLU A 94 -11.64 0.49 2.27
C GLU A 94 -13.11 0.32 1.90
N LYS A 95 -13.91 -0.24 2.81
CA LYS A 95 -15.36 -0.36 2.62
C LYS A 95 -16.02 1.01 2.41
N ARG A 96 -15.75 1.97 3.31
CA ARG A 96 -16.31 3.33 3.18
C ARG A 96 -15.91 3.99 1.86
N ARG A 97 -14.69 3.75 1.37
CA ARG A 97 -14.25 4.28 0.08
C ARG A 97 -15.01 3.65 -1.06
N ALA A 98 -15.08 2.32 -1.11
CA ALA A 98 -15.83 1.58 -2.12
C ALA A 98 -17.31 2.00 -2.16
N ASP A 99 -17.96 2.11 -0.99
CA ASP A 99 -19.36 2.51 -0.85
C ASP A 99 -19.64 3.94 -1.34
N ASN A 100 -18.62 4.81 -1.34
CA ASN A 100 -18.72 6.23 -1.73
C ASN A 100 -18.27 6.50 -3.18
N ARG A 101 -17.85 5.48 -3.94
CA ARG A 101 -17.45 5.66 -5.34
C ARG A 101 -18.67 6.03 -6.18
N ARG A 102 -18.48 7.01 -7.08
CA ARG A 102 -19.48 7.29 -8.12
C ARG A 102 -19.49 6.12 -9.10
N VAL A 103 -20.66 5.64 -9.49
CA VAL A 103 -20.79 4.70 -10.61
C VAL A 103 -20.80 5.50 -11.91
N ASP A 104 -19.91 5.14 -12.83
CA ASP A 104 -19.92 5.70 -14.16
C ASP A 104 -21.15 5.22 -14.93
N GLU A 105 -21.94 6.14 -15.49
CA GLU A 105 -23.22 5.80 -16.11
C GLU A 105 -23.05 5.01 -17.41
N LEU A 106 -21.95 5.23 -18.12
CA LEU A 106 -21.67 4.58 -19.40
C LEU A 106 -21.16 3.15 -19.19
N THR A 107 -20.24 2.98 -18.25
CA THR A 107 -19.52 1.70 -18.07
C THR A 107 -20.04 0.88 -16.88
N GLY A 108 -20.86 1.46 -16.00
CA GLY A 108 -21.25 0.85 -14.73
C GLY A 108 -20.10 0.70 -13.73
N PHE A 109 -18.90 1.20 -14.07
CA PHE A 109 -17.70 1.00 -13.28
C PHE A 109 -17.64 1.97 -12.08
N PRO A 110 -17.30 1.51 -10.86
CA PRO A 110 -17.15 2.39 -9.70
C PRO A 110 -15.86 3.21 -9.81
N ILE A 111 -15.99 4.51 -10.08
CA ILE A 111 -14.87 5.44 -10.21
C ILE A 111 -14.28 5.76 -8.82
N PRO A 112 -12.97 5.52 -8.60
CA PRO A 112 -12.28 5.96 -7.39
C PRO A 112 -12.45 7.45 -7.10
N SER A 113 -12.51 7.79 -5.82
CA SER A 113 -12.53 9.19 -5.40
C SER A 113 -11.21 9.91 -5.70
N ALA A 114 -11.24 11.24 -5.70
CA ALA A 114 -10.02 12.05 -5.88
C ALA A 114 -8.93 11.74 -4.83
N GLU A 115 -9.33 11.38 -3.60
CA GLU A 115 -8.39 10.97 -2.56
C GLU A 115 -7.72 9.64 -2.87
N GLU A 116 -8.47 8.67 -3.39
CA GLU A 116 -7.94 7.36 -3.81
C GLU A 116 -6.99 7.51 -4.99
N TYR A 117 -7.37 8.27 -6.02
CA TYR A 117 -6.48 8.56 -7.14
C TYR A 117 -5.21 9.27 -6.71
N ARG A 118 -5.31 10.26 -5.81
CA ARG A 118 -4.14 10.97 -5.29
C ARG A 118 -3.24 10.02 -4.50
N GLU A 119 -3.80 9.15 -3.68
CA GLU A 119 -3.03 8.10 -2.99
C GLU A 119 -2.33 7.21 -4.02
N ALA A 120 -3.04 6.71 -5.02
CA ALA A 120 -2.47 5.82 -6.04
C ALA A 120 -1.34 6.49 -6.87
N VAL A 121 -1.56 7.68 -7.41
CA VAL A 121 -0.58 8.42 -8.24
C VAL A 121 0.73 8.70 -7.50
N ASN A 122 0.66 8.86 -6.17
CA ASN A 122 1.84 9.06 -5.32
C ASN A 122 2.58 7.76 -4.99
N GLN A 123 1.92 6.61 -5.13
CA GLN A 123 2.44 5.32 -4.67
C GLN A 123 2.92 4.45 -5.83
N VAL A 124 2.32 4.59 -7.01
CA VAL A 124 2.69 3.83 -8.21
C VAL A 124 3.84 4.48 -8.97
N SER A 125 4.68 3.64 -9.56
CA SER A 125 5.87 4.06 -10.31
C SER A 125 5.52 4.47 -11.74
N LEU A 126 4.89 5.63 -11.90
CA LEU A 126 4.68 6.26 -13.21
C LEU A 126 6.01 6.81 -13.76
N SER A 127 6.29 6.51 -15.02
CA SER A 127 7.40 7.14 -15.76
C SER A 127 7.17 8.64 -15.96
N GLY A 128 8.24 9.39 -16.20
CA GLY A 128 8.16 10.83 -16.51
C GLY A 128 7.17 11.14 -17.65
N PRO A 129 7.26 10.45 -18.81
CA PRO A 129 6.28 10.61 -19.89
C PRO A 129 4.83 10.30 -19.48
N GLN A 130 4.59 9.25 -18.69
CA GLN A 130 3.24 8.96 -18.19
C GLN A 130 2.72 10.07 -17.27
N ARG A 131 3.55 10.61 -16.39
CA ARG A 131 3.19 11.75 -15.53
C ARG A 131 2.88 13.00 -16.36
N ALA A 132 3.70 13.31 -17.35
CA ALA A 132 3.48 14.43 -18.27
C ALA A 132 2.16 14.30 -19.05
N MET A 133 1.88 13.10 -19.56
CA MET A 133 0.64 12.78 -20.27
C MET A 133 -0.59 12.96 -19.38
N LEU A 134 -0.58 12.39 -18.16
CA LEU A 134 -1.69 12.54 -17.21
C LEU A 134 -1.86 14.00 -16.78
N THR A 135 -0.77 14.75 -16.63
CA THR A 135 -0.80 16.17 -16.32
C THR A 135 -1.44 16.97 -17.46
N ALA A 136 -1.04 16.72 -18.70
CA ALA A 136 -1.61 17.40 -19.86
C ALA A 136 -3.10 17.12 -20.02
N LEU A 137 -3.52 15.85 -19.89
CA LEU A 137 -4.92 15.47 -19.88
C LEU A 137 -5.69 16.14 -18.73
N ALA A 138 -5.09 16.20 -17.54
CA ALA A 138 -5.71 16.86 -16.40
C ALA A 138 -5.93 18.35 -16.67
N TYR A 139 -5.01 19.05 -17.32
CA TYR A 139 -5.19 20.47 -17.66
C TYR A 139 -6.07 20.72 -18.89
N ALA A 140 -6.26 19.74 -19.76
CA ALA A 140 -7.22 19.81 -20.87
C ALA A 140 -8.69 19.80 -20.42
N ASP A 141 -8.95 19.50 -19.14
CA ASP A 141 -10.28 19.50 -18.55
C ASP A 141 -11.28 18.63 -19.32
N ALA A 142 -12.48 19.13 -19.59
CA ALA A 142 -13.53 18.39 -20.27
C ALA A 142 -13.26 18.30 -21.78
N ASP A 143 -12.51 19.25 -22.34
CA ASP A 143 -12.16 19.24 -23.76
C ASP A 143 -11.27 18.04 -24.13
N GLY A 144 -10.52 17.52 -23.16
CA GLY A 144 -9.65 16.36 -23.36
C GLY A 144 -8.53 16.60 -24.37
N LEU A 145 -7.88 15.52 -24.79
CA LEU A 145 -6.83 15.57 -25.82
C LEU A 145 -7.15 14.61 -26.97
N THR A 146 -7.03 15.10 -28.21
CA THR A 146 -6.96 14.25 -29.40
C THR A 146 -5.78 13.28 -29.30
N GLU A 147 -5.81 12.15 -30.02
CA GLU A 147 -4.68 11.20 -30.04
C GLU A 147 -3.33 11.86 -30.39
N THR A 148 -3.36 12.80 -31.34
CA THR A 148 -2.15 13.53 -31.74
C THR A 148 -1.63 14.41 -30.61
N ARG A 149 -2.50 15.13 -29.90
CA ARG A 149 -2.09 15.96 -28.75
C ARG A 149 -1.64 15.09 -27.57
N LEU A 150 -2.30 13.96 -27.32
CA LEU A 150 -1.92 13.01 -26.29
C LEU A 150 -0.50 12.46 -26.55
N ARG A 151 -0.22 12.03 -27.78
CA ARG A 151 1.10 11.58 -28.20
C ARG A 151 2.16 12.68 -27.98
N SER A 152 1.87 13.89 -28.45
CA SER A 152 2.80 15.01 -28.37
C SER A 152 3.06 15.50 -26.95
N ALA A 153 2.07 15.44 -26.05
CA ALA A 153 2.17 15.93 -24.68
C ALA A 153 3.29 15.28 -23.86
N ALA A 154 3.66 14.05 -24.20
CA ALA A 154 4.67 13.27 -23.48
C ALA A 154 5.80 12.76 -24.39
N GLY A 155 5.87 13.24 -25.64
CA GLY A 155 6.94 12.91 -26.58
C GLY A 155 6.93 11.47 -27.10
N TYR A 156 5.76 10.83 -27.16
CA TYR A 156 5.64 9.47 -27.69
C TYR A 156 5.82 9.44 -29.21
N ALA A 157 6.43 8.37 -29.74
CA ALA A 157 6.73 8.27 -31.17
C ALA A 157 5.46 8.06 -32.03
N SER A 158 4.49 7.28 -31.53
CA SER A 158 3.26 6.90 -32.24
C SER A 158 2.02 6.95 -31.36
N HIS A 159 0.82 7.03 -31.95
CA HIS A 159 -0.45 6.95 -31.22
C HIS A 159 -0.55 5.63 -30.43
N THR A 160 -0.17 4.51 -31.05
CA THR A 160 -0.13 3.19 -30.37
C THR A 160 0.71 3.21 -29.11
N SER A 161 1.88 3.87 -29.13
CA SER A 161 2.73 3.98 -27.94
C SER A 161 2.14 4.85 -26.84
N ALA A 162 1.44 5.94 -27.22
CA ALA A 162 0.74 6.80 -26.26
C ALA A 162 -0.45 6.07 -25.62
N ASN A 163 -1.29 5.40 -26.42
CA ASN A 163 -2.44 4.64 -25.94
C ASN A 163 -2.01 3.48 -25.03
N ARG A 164 -0.92 2.76 -25.39
CA ARG A 164 -0.33 1.73 -24.51
C ARG A 164 0.18 2.30 -23.20
N ALA A 165 0.83 3.47 -23.23
CA ALA A 165 1.33 4.11 -22.02
C ALA A 165 0.20 4.56 -21.09
N LEU A 166 -0.91 5.05 -21.66
CA LEU A 166 -2.11 5.45 -20.93
C LEU A 166 -2.77 4.23 -20.27
N SER A 167 -2.99 3.17 -21.04
CA SER A 167 -3.51 1.89 -20.52
C SER A 167 -2.60 1.31 -19.44
N ALA A 168 -1.28 1.34 -19.61
CA ALA A 168 -0.33 0.84 -18.61
C ALA A 168 -0.35 1.68 -17.32
N ALA A 169 -0.48 3.00 -17.43
CA ALA A 169 -0.64 3.87 -16.26
C ALA A 169 -1.92 3.53 -15.49
N GLY A 170 -3.00 3.24 -16.21
CA GLY A 170 -4.27 2.86 -15.61
C GLY A 170 -4.23 1.51 -14.93
N GLN A 171 -3.56 0.52 -15.53
CA GLN A 171 -3.35 -0.77 -14.88
C GLN A 171 -2.54 -0.65 -13.59
N LEU A 172 -1.50 0.20 -13.56
CA LEU A 172 -0.72 0.42 -12.33
C LEU A 172 -1.59 0.99 -11.21
N ILE A 173 -2.45 1.95 -11.53
CA ILE A 173 -3.38 2.56 -10.57
C ILE A 173 -4.44 1.55 -10.13
N ALA A 174 -5.03 0.80 -11.06
CA ALA A 174 -6.02 -0.24 -10.77
C ALA A 174 -5.45 -1.32 -9.85
N ASN A 175 -4.26 -1.84 -10.16
CA ASN A 175 -3.58 -2.83 -9.34
C ASN A 175 -3.30 -2.32 -7.92
N TYR A 176 -2.86 -1.06 -7.78
CA TYR A 176 -2.66 -0.45 -6.47
C TYR A 176 -3.97 -0.31 -5.70
N LEU A 177 -5.04 0.10 -6.38
CA LEU A 177 -6.34 0.30 -5.78
C LEU A 177 -7.13 -1.00 -5.58
N SER A 178 -6.62 -2.13 -6.08
CA SER A 178 -7.32 -3.43 -6.13
C SER A 178 -8.68 -3.29 -6.81
N LEU A 179 -8.68 -2.61 -7.97
CA LEU A 179 -9.84 -2.49 -8.83
C LEU A 179 -9.85 -3.68 -9.78
N ASP A 180 -10.96 -4.40 -9.80
CA ASP A 180 -11.24 -5.42 -10.78
C ASP A 180 -12.21 -4.84 -11.80
N ALA A 181 -11.91 -5.00 -13.09
CA ALA A 181 -12.91 -4.79 -14.13
C ALA A 181 -13.76 -6.07 -14.15
N ASP A 182 -14.94 -6.04 -13.54
CA ASP A 182 -15.96 -7.08 -13.77
C ASP A 182 -16.44 -6.90 -15.22
N LEU A 183 -15.68 -7.47 -16.16
CA LEU A 183 -15.85 -7.36 -17.60
C LEU A 183 -17.03 -8.22 -18.10
N GLU A 184 -18.27 -7.87 -17.72
CA GLU A 184 -19.43 -8.23 -18.54
C GLU A 184 -19.70 -7.18 -19.63
N VAL A 185 -19.08 -6.00 -19.53
CA VAL A 185 -19.18 -4.94 -20.53
C VAL A 185 -18.04 -5.07 -21.54
N VAL A 186 -18.36 -5.49 -22.76
CA VAL A 186 -17.44 -5.44 -23.90
C VAL A 186 -17.21 -3.97 -24.25
N LEU A 187 -16.14 -3.39 -23.70
CA LEU A 187 -15.70 -2.05 -24.05
C LEU A 187 -14.68 -2.15 -25.20
N GLU A 188 -14.83 -1.29 -26.20
CA GLU A 188 -13.84 -1.12 -27.28
C GLU A 188 -12.52 -0.48 -26.80
N GLN A 189 -12.51 0.00 -25.55
CA GLN A 189 -11.35 0.65 -24.94
C GLN A 189 -10.43 -0.38 -24.27
N PRO A 190 -9.09 -0.17 -24.32
CA PRO A 190 -8.17 -1.02 -23.57
C PRO A 190 -8.50 -0.98 -22.08
N GLU A 191 -8.64 -2.16 -21.45
CA GLU A 191 -9.07 -2.35 -20.05
C GLU A 191 -8.38 -1.39 -19.07
N GLY A 192 -7.06 -1.17 -19.19
CA GLY A 192 -6.36 -0.24 -18.31
C GLY A 192 -6.83 1.21 -18.42
N THR A 193 -7.31 1.64 -19.58
CA THR A 193 -7.66 3.05 -19.84
C THR A 193 -8.96 3.45 -19.15
N MET A 194 -9.93 2.53 -19.03
CA MET A 194 -11.24 2.80 -18.41
C MET A 194 -11.13 3.26 -16.95
N PHE A 195 -10.06 2.82 -16.25
CA PHE A 195 -9.78 3.23 -14.88
C PHE A 195 -9.35 4.69 -14.75
N LEU A 196 -8.98 5.35 -15.84
CA LEU A 196 -8.44 6.72 -15.84
C LEU A 196 -9.29 7.68 -16.66
N ALA A 197 -9.74 7.22 -17.81
CA ALA A 197 -10.25 8.05 -18.89
C ALA A 197 -11.36 7.34 -19.64
N TYR A 198 -12.13 8.14 -20.37
CA TYR A 198 -13.03 7.67 -21.40
C TYR A 198 -12.76 8.46 -22.68
N ARG A 199 -13.25 7.93 -23.80
CA ARG A 199 -13.22 8.62 -25.09
C ARG A 199 -14.54 9.34 -25.29
N GLU A 200 -14.50 10.66 -25.45
CA GLU A 200 -15.66 11.44 -25.87
C GLU A 200 -15.69 11.49 -27.39
N GLU A 201 -16.82 11.08 -27.98
CA GLU A 201 -17.00 11.11 -29.44
C GLU A 201 -17.14 12.56 -29.92
N THR A 202 -16.23 12.99 -30.78
CA THR A 202 -16.29 14.28 -31.47
C THR A 202 -16.52 14.06 -32.97
N GLY A 203 -17.74 13.64 -33.33
CA GLY A 203 -18.18 13.50 -34.73
C GLY A 203 -18.49 12.06 -35.16
N GLU A 204 -18.87 11.88 -36.43
CA GLU A 204 -19.29 10.59 -37.02
C GLU A 204 -18.14 9.58 -37.26
N ASP A 205 -16.87 10.00 -37.10
CA ASP A 205 -15.70 9.10 -37.20
C ASP A 205 -15.26 8.64 -35.80
N GLU A 206 -15.34 7.33 -35.52
CA GLU A 206 -14.89 6.69 -34.26
C GLU A 206 -13.42 6.98 -33.93
N ASP A 207 -12.59 7.29 -34.92
CA ASP A 207 -11.19 7.65 -34.75
C ASP A 207 -10.96 9.10 -34.28
N GLN A 208 -12.00 9.93 -34.24
CA GLN A 208 -11.89 11.37 -33.95
C GLN A 208 -12.29 11.76 -32.53
N GLY A 209 -12.32 10.84 -31.56
CA GLY A 209 -12.65 11.16 -30.17
C GLY A 209 -11.50 11.72 -29.33
N ASN A 210 -11.82 12.57 -28.35
CA ASN A 210 -10.89 13.11 -27.37
C ASN A 210 -10.80 12.19 -26.14
N TRP A 211 -9.58 12.00 -25.63
CA TRP A 211 -9.36 11.36 -24.34
C TRP A 211 -9.63 12.34 -23.21
N VAL A 212 -10.57 11.99 -22.34
CA VAL A 212 -10.97 12.80 -21.19
C VAL A 212 -10.76 11.98 -19.91
N LEU A 213 -10.04 12.53 -18.93
CA LEU A 213 -9.87 11.87 -17.63
C LEU A 213 -11.15 12.00 -16.79
N HIS A 214 -11.41 10.99 -15.95
CA HIS A 214 -12.39 11.08 -14.87
C HIS A 214 -12.15 12.34 -14.02
N ALA A 215 -13.22 13.04 -13.66
CA ALA A 215 -13.15 14.32 -12.94
C ALA A 215 -12.36 14.20 -11.63
N GLU A 216 -12.51 13.07 -10.96
CA GLU A 216 -11.86 12.70 -9.72
C GLU A 216 -10.33 12.61 -9.89
N LEU A 217 -9.87 11.99 -10.98
CA LEU A 217 -8.44 11.90 -11.31
C LEU A 217 -7.86 13.25 -11.74
N ARG A 218 -8.62 14.06 -12.51
CA ARG A 218 -8.22 15.43 -12.87
C ARG A 218 -7.99 16.28 -11.62
N ALA A 219 -8.93 16.23 -10.67
CA ALA A 219 -8.81 16.92 -9.39
C ALA A 219 -7.60 16.42 -8.58
N ALA A 220 -7.38 15.11 -8.53
CA ALA A 220 -6.24 14.51 -7.84
C ALA A 220 -4.88 14.99 -8.38
N ILE A 221 -4.76 15.09 -9.71
CA ILE A 221 -3.52 15.56 -10.36
C ILE A 221 -3.31 17.06 -10.16
N ARG A 222 -4.36 17.88 -10.31
CA ARG A 222 -4.28 19.36 -10.20
C ARG A 222 -4.00 19.85 -8.77
N THR A 223 -4.48 19.14 -7.77
CA THR A 223 -4.35 19.52 -6.34
C THR A 223 -3.19 18.80 -5.64
N GLY A 224 -2.54 17.85 -6.31
CA GLY A 224 -1.38 17.14 -5.80
C GLY A 224 -0.09 17.96 -5.91
N PRO A 225 0.99 17.57 -5.21
CA PRO A 225 2.31 18.11 -5.48
C PRO A 225 2.64 17.90 -6.95
N SER A 226 3.21 18.93 -7.59
CA SER A 226 3.53 18.91 -9.02
C SER A 226 4.29 17.62 -9.38
N LEU A 227 3.83 16.90 -10.40
CA LEU A 227 4.42 15.64 -10.87
C LEU A 227 5.71 15.92 -11.66
N THR A 228 6.69 16.58 -11.04
CA THR A 228 8.00 16.90 -11.63
C THR A 228 9.03 15.82 -11.33
#